data_AF-A0A7S1KU79-F1
#
_entry.id   AF-A0A7S1KU79-F1
#
_cell.length_a   1.000
_cell.length_b   1.000
_cell.length_c   1.000
_cell.angle_alpha   90.00
_cell.angle_beta   90.00
_cell.angle_gamma   90.00
#
_symmetry.space_group_name_H-M   'P 1'
#
loop_
_entity.id
_entity.type
_entity.pdbx_description
1 polymer ?
#
loop_
_entity_poly.entity_id
_entity_poly.type
_entity_poly.pdbx_seq_one_letter_code
_entity_poly.pdbx_strand_id
1 'polypeptide(L)'
;TMSSPRRAAPSSPLRRTPSSKKPHFRDDSNASETSTGRRNASKSDLTTNSSNHDLSAIEQKDSLNSSNPCSTADATGAPLSTQKTNAAAAGTSAPSSPYASLIYLLTNNATYTIALADTLPSSSLPSFSNVLLQASIRTKTAPALVMALIKHELYQHQHTPQSIFRSNSLASKFLGGYVSKVGKGWLKMVLGGLLSDLLDEKLLSLEIDEARLKRQNRELTKEALKDMARENAKQLELWTERFLDRIMEKDMIDRMPSEVFLACKYISQISDSLRLDTPVMIGAFVMLRFINPGVATPEIF
;
A
#
# COMPACT_ATOMS: atom_id res chain seq x y z
N THR A 1 1.36 -101.06 -23.33
CA THR A 1 2.16 -99.82 -23.54
C THR A 1 2.92 -99.52 -22.27
N MET A 2 4.24 -99.57 -22.35
CA MET A 2 5.18 -99.76 -21.24
C MET A 2 5.56 -98.47 -20.48
N SER A 3 5.67 -98.60 -19.16
CA SER A 3 6.78 -98.24 -18.25
C SER A 3 7.39 -96.82 -18.16
N SER A 4 7.58 -96.40 -16.89
CA SER A 4 8.41 -95.28 -16.35
C SER A 4 9.90 -95.34 -16.77
N PRO A 5 10.81 -94.34 -16.53
CA PRO A 5 11.25 -93.91 -15.18
C PRO A 5 11.92 -92.50 -15.02
N ARG A 6 12.40 -92.24 -13.77
CA ARG A 6 13.29 -91.16 -13.26
C ARG A 6 14.60 -90.93 -14.06
N ARG A 7 15.19 -89.71 -14.01
CA ARG A 7 16.49 -89.34 -13.33
C ARG A 7 17.12 -87.99 -13.76
N ALA A 8 17.72 -87.32 -12.76
CA ALA A 8 19.06 -86.69 -12.69
C ALA A 8 19.45 -85.40 -13.47
N ALA A 9 20.08 -84.48 -12.71
CA ALA A 9 20.95 -83.36 -13.14
C ALA A 9 22.30 -83.86 -13.75
N PRO A 10 23.15 -83.04 -14.41
CA PRO A 10 24.13 -82.19 -13.67
C PRO A 10 24.72 -80.93 -14.40
N SER A 11 25.59 -80.22 -13.68
CA SER A 11 26.82 -79.49 -14.09
C SER A 11 26.81 -78.05 -14.66
N SER A 12 27.46 -77.15 -13.90
CA SER A 12 28.06 -75.86 -14.30
C SER A 12 29.35 -76.05 -15.13
N PRO A 13 29.88 -75.01 -15.82
CA PRO A 13 30.97 -74.22 -15.21
C PRO A 13 31.13 -72.72 -15.64
N LEU A 14 31.78 -71.93 -14.76
CA LEU A 14 32.79 -70.85 -14.97
C LEU A 14 32.57 -69.84 -16.14
N ARG A 15 32.65 -68.50 -16.00
CA ARG A 15 33.86 -67.74 -15.60
C ARG A 15 33.64 -66.21 -15.73
N ARG A 16 34.24 -65.45 -14.80
CA ARG A 16 34.80 -64.06 -14.87
C ARG A 16 33.92 -62.79 -14.73
N THR A 17 34.06 -62.20 -13.53
CA THR A 17 34.16 -60.77 -13.14
C THR A 17 35.37 -60.07 -13.82
N PRO A 18 35.64 -58.72 -13.75
CA PRO A 18 35.37 -57.82 -12.59
C PRO A 18 35.10 -56.31 -12.81
N SER A 19 34.66 -55.68 -11.69
CA SER A 19 34.95 -54.33 -11.09
C SER A 19 35.11 -53.10 -12.00
N SER A 20 34.66 -51.89 -11.65
CA SER A 20 34.97 -51.13 -10.41
C SER A 20 34.12 -49.84 -10.37
N LYS A 21 33.55 -49.49 -9.21
CA LYS A 21 33.96 -48.45 -8.23
C LYS A 21 33.28 -47.08 -8.40
N LYS A 22 32.54 -46.71 -7.34
CA LYS A 22 32.00 -45.39 -6.99
C LYS A 22 33.12 -44.40 -6.67
N PRO A 23 32.90 -43.08 -6.77
CA PRO A 23 33.65 -42.09 -6.00
C PRO A 23 32.93 -41.67 -4.72
N HIS A 24 33.78 -41.38 -3.74
CA HIS A 24 33.50 -41.06 -2.35
C HIS A 24 33.61 -39.53 -2.15
N PHE A 25 32.74 -39.03 -1.30
CA PHE A 25 32.72 -37.71 -0.66
C PHE A 25 34.00 -37.41 0.13
N ARG A 26 34.50 -36.16 0.10
CA ARG A 26 35.32 -35.55 1.17
C ARG A 26 35.34 -34.02 1.06
N ASP A 27 35.06 -33.38 2.20
CA ASP A 27 35.33 -32.00 2.55
C ASP A 27 36.83 -31.74 2.73
N ASP A 28 37.29 -30.51 2.45
CA ASP A 28 37.79 -29.56 3.46
C ASP A 28 38.60 -28.40 2.85
N SER A 29 38.16 -27.19 3.22
CA SER A 29 38.89 -25.96 3.60
C SER A 29 40.17 -25.45 2.89
N ASN A 30 40.08 -24.14 2.59
CA ASN A 30 40.97 -23.03 2.99
C ASN A 30 41.96 -22.39 1.99
N ALA A 31 42.09 -21.07 2.23
CA ALA A 31 43.18 -20.14 1.92
C ALA A 31 43.14 -19.34 0.60
N SER A 32 42.62 -18.11 0.74
CA SER A 32 43.25 -16.82 0.39
C SER A 32 44.35 -16.77 -0.68
N GLU A 33 44.19 -15.89 -1.66
CA GLU A 33 45.24 -14.92 -2.00
C GLU A 33 44.72 -13.74 -2.85
N THR A 34 45.34 -12.60 -2.57
CA THR A 34 45.15 -11.23 -3.05
C THR A 34 45.84 -10.94 -4.39
N SER A 35 45.35 -9.96 -5.17
CA SER A 35 46.11 -8.91 -5.90
C SER A 35 45.27 -8.36 -7.07
N THR A 36 44.81 -7.10 -7.01
CA THR A 36 45.42 -5.88 -7.60
C THR A 36 45.80 -5.95 -9.09
N GLY A 37 45.17 -5.12 -9.93
CA GLY A 37 45.63 -4.95 -11.32
C GLY A 37 44.83 -3.94 -12.16
N ARG A 38 45.23 -2.67 -12.09
CA ARG A 38 44.85 -1.51 -12.95
C ARG A 38 44.89 -1.79 -14.47
N ARG A 39 44.04 -1.08 -15.24
CA ARG A 39 44.34 -0.15 -16.38
C ARG A 39 43.00 0.19 -17.09
N ASN A 40 42.45 1.40 -16.97
CA ASN A 40 42.68 2.64 -17.73
C ASN A 40 42.48 2.59 -19.26
N ALA A 41 41.44 3.35 -19.67
CA ALA A 41 41.38 4.39 -20.72
C ALA A 41 41.39 4.02 -22.22
N SER A 42 40.33 4.48 -22.92
CA SER A 42 40.34 5.41 -24.09
C SER A 42 38.88 5.56 -24.56
N LYS A 43 38.17 6.70 -24.40
CA LYS A 43 38.21 8.00 -25.09
C LYS A 43 38.08 7.95 -26.62
N SER A 44 36.91 8.37 -27.11
CA SER A 44 36.73 9.20 -28.31
C SER A 44 35.32 9.83 -28.31
N ASP A 45 35.22 11.09 -27.87
CA ASP A 45 34.77 12.28 -28.63
C ASP A 45 33.95 12.04 -29.91
N LEU A 46 32.94 12.81 -30.36
CA LEU A 46 32.25 14.07 -30.04
C LEU A 46 30.95 13.97 -30.90
N THR A 47 29.78 14.53 -30.57
CA THR A 47 29.38 15.89 -30.97
C THR A 47 28.09 16.36 -30.29
N THR A 48 28.17 17.61 -29.85
CA THR A 48 27.17 18.64 -29.55
C THR A 48 25.77 18.53 -30.19
N ASN A 49 24.71 18.81 -29.40
CA ASN A 49 23.83 19.93 -29.73
C ASN A 49 23.11 20.51 -28.49
N SER A 50 23.25 21.83 -28.34
CA SER A 50 22.61 22.69 -27.33
C SER A 50 21.16 22.98 -27.68
N SER A 51 20.28 23.03 -26.68
CA SER A 51 19.26 24.09 -26.58
C SER A 51 18.82 24.22 -25.11
N ASN A 52 19.40 25.22 -24.43
CA ASN A 52 18.85 25.76 -23.18
C ASN A 52 17.62 26.60 -23.54
N HIS A 53 16.51 26.41 -22.84
CA HIS A 53 15.46 27.42 -22.75
C HIS A 53 15.21 27.73 -21.28
N ASP A 54 15.74 28.87 -20.86
CA ASP A 54 15.46 29.55 -19.60
C ASP A 54 13.97 29.93 -19.53
N LEU A 55 13.31 29.53 -18.44
CA LEU A 55 12.01 30.03 -18.01
C LEU A 55 12.25 31.01 -16.86
N SER A 56 12.51 32.27 -17.21
CA SER A 56 12.37 33.40 -16.30
C SER A 56 11.58 34.50 -17.01
N ALA A 57 10.31 34.67 -16.65
CA ALA A 57 9.51 35.90 -16.78
C ALA A 57 8.01 35.59 -16.69
N ILE A 58 7.43 35.54 -15.49
CA ILE A 58 6.04 35.96 -15.27
C ILE A 58 5.96 36.56 -13.86
N GLU A 59 6.33 37.83 -13.74
CA GLU A 59 5.84 38.72 -12.69
C GLU A 59 5.55 40.10 -13.28
N GLN A 60 4.38 40.63 -12.92
CA GLN A 60 3.89 42.01 -13.05
C GLN A 60 3.44 42.51 -14.44
N LYS A 61 2.12 42.73 -14.54
CA LYS A 61 1.52 44.07 -14.76
C LYS A 61 -0.01 43.93 -14.77
N ASP A 62 -0.69 44.66 -13.88
CA ASP A 62 -1.88 45.44 -14.24
C ASP A 62 -2.29 46.35 -13.06
N SER A 63 -2.16 47.65 -13.28
CA SER A 63 -2.76 48.72 -12.48
C SER A 63 -2.88 49.98 -13.35
N LEU A 64 -3.99 50.70 -13.13
CA LEU A 64 -4.40 52.06 -13.60
C LEU A 64 -5.18 52.05 -14.94
N ASN A 65 -6.35 52.68 -15.10
CA ASN A 65 -6.77 54.02 -14.66
C ASN A 65 -8.32 54.19 -14.81
N SER A 66 -9.09 54.55 -13.76
CA SER A 66 -9.70 55.88 -13.42
C SER A 66 -10.85 56.43 -14.30
N SER A 67 -12.02 56.67 -13.69
CA SER A 67 -12.68 58.00 -13.62
C SER A 67 -13.93 58.03 -12.70
N ASN A 68 -13.93 59.01 -11.78
CA ASN A 68 -14.93 59.45 -10.77
C ASN A 68 -16.08 60.31 -11.42
N PRO A 69 -17.09 60.94 -10.73
CA PRO A 69 -17.14 61.38 -9.31
C PRO A 69 -18.51 61.50 -8.55
N CYS A 70 -18.38 61.90 -7.27
CA CYS A 70 -19.19 62.91 -6.51
C CYS A 70 -20.46 62.49 -5.71
N SER A 71 -20.40 62.59 -4.37
CA SER A 71 -21.17 63.56 -3.55
C SER A 71 -20.87 63.47 -2.04
N THR A 72 -20.91 64.65 -1.41
CA THR A 72 -20.51 65.05 -0.04
C THR A 72 -21.67 65.04 0.97
N ALA A 73 -21.40 64.78 2.27
CA ALA A 73 -21.93 65.56 3.41
C ALA A 73 -21.33 65.13 4.79
N ASP A 74 -20.88 66.15 5.51
CA ASP A 74 -20.41 66.36 6.91
C ASP A 74 -21.39 65.86 8.03
N ALA A 75 -21.11 65.80 9.35
CA ALA A 75 -19.97 66.06 10.27
C ALA A 75 -20.35 65.64 11.72
N THR A 76 -19.40 65.77 12.66
CA THR A 76 -19.48 65.83 14.16
C THR A 76 -19.64 64.50 14.91
N GLY A 77 -19.02 64.19 16.07
CA GLY A 77 -18.21 64.91 17.07
C GLY A 77 -18.40 64.18 18.42
N ALA A 78 -17.30 63.81 19.10
CA ALA A 78 -17.16 62.98 20.33
C ALA A 78 -17.88 63.56 21.60
N PRO A 79 -17.90 62.96 22.84
CA PRO A 79 -16.91 62.03 23.41
C PRO A 79 -17.35 60.94 24.43
N LEU A 80 -16.33 60.15 24.82
CA LEU A 80 -16.14 59.25 25.98
C LEU A 80 -17.06 59.44 27.21
N SER A 81 -17.51 58.31 27.77
CA SER A 81 -17.83 58.19 29.20
C SER A 81 -17.13 56.97 29.80
N THR A 82 -16.51 57.20 30.95
CA THR A 82 -15.72 56.28 31.77
C THR A 82 -16.64 55.61 32.80
N GLN A 83 -16.65 54.29 32.92
CA GLN A 83 -17.06 53.63 34.17
C GLN A 83 -16.17 52.44 34.52
N LYS A 84 -15.75 52.49 35.79
CA LYS A 84 -14.91 51.57 36.54
C LYS A 84 -15.71 50.33 36.98
N THR A 85 -14.95 49.25 37.23
CA THR A 85 -15.25 48.11 38.12
C THR A 85 -16.44 47.20 37.78
N ASN A 86 -16.15 45.93 37.48
CA ASN A 86 -16.36 44.83 38.43
C ASN A 86 -15.78 43.51 37.90
N ALA A 87 -14.79 42.99 38.63
CA ALA A 87 -14.42 41.59 38.59
C ALA A 87 -15.42 40.81 39.45
N ALA A 88 -16.11 39.81 38.87
CA ALA A 88 -16.44 38.53 39.50
C ALA A 88 -17.37 37.69 38.60
N ALA A 89 -16.83 36.55 38.17
CA ALA A 89 -17.47 35.24 38.07
C ALA A 89 -18.76 35.04 37.24
N ALA A 90 -18.61 34.42 36.06
CA ALA A 90 -19.37 33.27 35.54
C ALA A 90 -19.02 33.08 34.05
N GLY A 91 -18.63 31.92 33.51
CA GLY A 91 -18.47 30.59 34.07
C GLY A 91 -17.39 29.83 33.29
N THR A 92 -16.99 28.71 33.86
CA THR A 92 -16.10 27.67 33.32
C THR A 92 -16.24 27.46 31.80
N SER A 93 -15.38 28.10 31.01
CA SER A 93 -15.02 27.59 29.69
C SER A 93 -13.96 26.50 29.91
N ALA A 94 -14.29 25.26 29.58
CA ALA A 94 -13.40 24.11 29.65
C ALA A 94 -11.97 24.47 29.18
N PRO A 95 -10.91 23.91 29.80
CA PRO A 95 -9.55 24.17 29.33
C PRO A 95 -9.47 23.69 27.88
N SER A 96 -9.33 24.63 26.94
CA SER A 96 -8.82 24.30 25.61
C SER A 96 -7.56 23.50 25.86
N SER A 97 -7.55 22.23 25.46
CA SER A 97 -6.44 21.30 25.74
C SER A 97 -5.10 22.03 25.63
N PRO A 98 -4.15 21.87 26.56
CA PRO A 98 -2.86 22.55 26.48
C PRO A 98 -2.11 22.22 25.17
N TYR A 99 -2.51 21.16 24.48
CA TYR A 99 -1.99 20.73 23.19
C TYR A 99 -2.81 21.20 21.99
N ALA A 100 -3.82 22.05 22.16
CA ALA A 100 -4.71 22.50 21.08
C ALA A 100 -3.93 23.19 19.95
N SER A 101 -2.98 24.06 20.30
CA SER A 101 -2.12 24.74 19.32
C SER A 101 -1.22 23.76 18.55
N LEU A 102 -0.69 22.74 19.24
CA LEU A 102 0.12 21.71 18.61
C LEU A 102 -0.72 20.85 17.65
N ILE A 103 -1.91 20.44 18.07
CA ILE A 103 -2.85 19.67 17.24
C ILE A 103 -3.23 20.49 16.01
N TYR A 104 -3.55 21.78 16.18
CA TYR A 104 -3.84 22.67 15.07
C TYR A 104 -2.66 22.76 14.10
N LEU A 105 -1.44 22.93 14.59
CA LEU A 105 -0.24 23.00 13.76
C LEU A 105 -0.04 21.72 12.94
N LEU A 106 -0.10 20.55 13.57
CA LEU A 106 0.10 19.26 12.90
C LEU A 106 -1.01 18.94 11.89
N THR A 107 -2.26 19.26 12.22
CA THR A 107 -3.41 18.94 11.36
C THR A 107 -3.56 19.88 10.17
N ASN A 108 -3.04 21.10 10.23
CA ASN A 108 -3.12 22.09 9.15
C ASN A 108 -1.86 22.17 8.30
N ASN A 109 -0.71 21.72 8.81
CA ASN A 109 0.55 21.82 8.08
C ASN A 109 1.26 20.45 8.05
N ALA A 110 1.25 19.86 6.85
CA ALA A 110 1.83 18.55 6.61
C ALA A 110 3.35 18.51 6.81
N THR A 111 4.06 19.62 6.60
CA THR A 111 5.52 19.67 6.74
C THR A 111 5.97 19.35 8.17
N TYR A 112 5.31 19.93 9.18
CA TYR A 112 5.61 19.62 10.58
C TYR A 112 5.23 18.18 10.94
N THR A 113 4.11 17.71 10.41
CA THR A 113 3.65 16.34 10.61
C THR A 113 4.61 15.31 10.03
N ILE A 114 5.13 15.55 8.83
CA ILE A 114 6.13 14.71 8.17
C ILE A 114 7.44 14.74 8.96
N ALA A 115 7.95 15.94 9.27
CA ALA A 115 9.19 16.10 10.03
C ALA A 115 9.11 15.39 11.40
N LEU A 116 7.97 15.47 12.09
CA LEU A 116 7.76 14.75 13.33
C LEU A 116 7.76 13.23 13.09
N ALA A 117 7.05 12.74 12.07
CA ALA A 117 7.01 11.31 11.77
C ALA A 117 8.37 10.71 11.41
N ASP A 118 9.24 11.48 10.73
CA ASP A 118 10.59 11.03 10.38
C ASP A 118 11.51 10.89 11.61
N THR A 119 11.22 11.64 12.68
CA THR A 119 11.96 11.53 13.95
C THR A 119 11.43 10.42 14.86
N LEU A 120 10.26 9.85 14.57
CA LEU A 120 9.63 8.85 15.42
C LEU A 120 10.18 7.44 15.15
N PRO A 121 10.35 6.60 16.18
CA PRO A 121 10.63 5.19 15.99
C PRO A 121 9.52 4.48 15.19
N SER A 122 9.90 3.58 14.30
CA SER A 122 8.97 2.80 13.44
C SER A 122 7.86 2.07 14.20
N SER A 123 8.10 1.71 15.47
CA SER A 123 7.12 1.06 16.36
C SER A 123 6.00 1.98 16.81
N SER A 124 6.26 3.28 16.92
CA SER A 124 5.30 4.30 17.40
C SER A 124 4.47 4.92 16.27
N LEU A 125 4.94 4.78 15.03
CA LEU A 125 4.32 5.37 13.84
C LEU A 125 2.85 4.97 13.63
N PRO A 126 2.43 3.70 13.82
CA PRO A 126 1.02 3.34 13.67
C PRO A 126 0.11 4.05 14.69
N SER A 127 0.56 4.13 15.95
CA SER A 127 -0.18 4.82 17.02
C SER A 127 -0.27 6.32 16.75
N PHE A 128 0.84 6.94 16.34
CA PHE A 128 0.87 8.34 15.95
C PHE A 128 -0.08 8.62 14.78
N SER A 129 -0.03 7.80 13.73
CA SER A 129 -0.90 7.92 12.57
C SER A 129 -2.39 7.84 12.94
N ASN A 130 -2.78 6.92 13.82
CA ASN A 130 -4.15 6.81 14.30
C ASN A 130 -4.59 8.05 15.10
N VAL A 131 -3.77 8.53 16.03
CA VAL A 131 -4.08 9.75 16.81
C VAL A 131 -4.22 10.96 15.90
N LEU A 132 -3.30 11.14 14.97
CA LEU A 132 -3.33 12.21 13.97
C LEU A 132 -4.59 12.12 13.09
N LEU A 133 -4.99 10.92 12.70
CA LEU A 133 -6.22 10.70 11.93
C LEU A 133 -7.46 11.10 12.73
N GLN A 134 -7.55 10.70 13.99
CA GLN A 134 -8.68 11.11 14.85
C GLN A 134 -8.72 12.63 15.05
N ALA A 135 -7.57 13.26 15.25
CA ALA A 135 -7.46 14.70 15.39
C ALA A 135 -7.88 15.43 14.11
N SER A 136 -7.34 15.02 12.96
CA SER A 136 -7.63 15.64 11.65
C SER A 136 -9.08 15.48 11.19
N ILE A 137 -9.74 14.38 11.58
CA ILE A 137 -11.19 14.22 11.35
C ILE A 137 -11.99 15.23 12.18
N ARG A 138 -11.62 15.41 13.47
CA ARG A 138 -12.29 16.39 14.35
C ARG A 138 -12.11 17.82 13.88
N THR A 139 -10.93 18.15 13.31
CA THR A 139 -10.64 19.48 12.75
C THR A 139 -11.07 19.63 11.29
N LYS A 140 -11.61 18.58 10.66
CA LYS A 140 -12.01 18.54 9.24
C LYS A 140 -10.88 18.83 8.25
N THR A 141 -9.62 18.59 8.64
CA THR A 141 -8.45 18.79 7.77
C THR A 141 -7.88 17.50 7.18
N ALA A 142 -8.47 16.34 7.51
CA ALA A 142 -8.01 15.04 7.04
C ALA A 142 -7.84 14.95 5.50
N PRO A 143 -8.78 15.44 4.65
CA PRO A 143 -8.61 15.36 3.20
C PRO A 143 -7.37 16.12 2.69
N ALA A 144 -7.14 17.33 3.21
CA ALA A 144 -5.98 18.14 2.85
C ALA A 144 -4.67 17.46 3.27
N LEU A 145 -4.66 16.84 4.45
CA LEU A 145 -3.52 16.09 4.96
C LEU A 145 -3.25 14.82 4.14
N VAL A 146 -4.30 14.10 3.71
CA VAL A 146 -4.17 12.96 2.79
C VAL A 146 -3.47 13.37 1.50
N MET A 147 -3.92 14.46 0.85
CA MET A 147 -3.29 14.94 -0.38
C MET A 147 -1.82 15.31 -0.16
N ALA A 148 -1.51 16.04 0.91
CA ALA A 148 -0.14 16.42 1.20
C ALA A 148 0.78 15.20 1.45
N LEU A 149 0.28 14.18 2.16
CA LEU A 149 1.02 12.95 2.41
C LEU A 149 1.20 12.09 1.15
N ILE A 150 0.18 12.00 0.29
CA ILE A 150 0.29 11.35 -1.03
C ILE A 150 1.40 12.00 -1.84
N LYS A 151 1.35 13.33 -1.93
CA LYS A 151 2.36 14.10 -2.67
C LYS A 151 3.75 13.79 -2.13
N HIS A 152 3.94 13.95 -0.83
CA HIS A 152 5.25 13.70 -0.21
C HIS A 152 5.76 12.28 -0.49
N GLU A 153 4.93 11.24 -0.28
CA GLU A 153 5.32 9.85 -0.49
C GLU A 153 5.79 9.58 -1.92
N LEU A 154 5.03 10.07 -2.91
CA LEU A 154 5.33 9.89 -4.34
C LEU A 154 6.65 10.58 -4.74
N TYR A 155 6.88 11.81 -4.25
CA TYR A 155 8.13 12.54 -4.54
C TYR A 155 9.35 11.91 -3.86
N GLN A 156 9.22 11.45 -2.61
CA GLN A 156 10.34 10.86 -1.87
C GLN A 156 10.81 9.54 -2.49
N HIS A 157 9.87 8.71 -2.96
CA HIS A 157 10.16 7.36 -3.43
C HIS A 157 10.07 7.23 -4.96
N GLN A 158 10.12 8.34 -5.71
CA GLN A 158 10.04 8.34 -7.18
C GLN A 158 11.09 7.44 -7.86
N HIS A 159 12.27 7.27 -7.24
CA HIS A 159 13.34 6.41 -7.76
C HIS A 159 13.16 4.93 -7.40
N THR A 160 12.26 4.60 -6.48
CA THR A 160 11.92 3.22 -6.09
C THR A 160 10.39 3.03 -6.05
N PRO A 161 9.69 3.10 -7.20
CA PRO A 161 8.23 3.13 -7.23
C PRO A 161 7.55 1.93 -6.57
N GLN A 162 8.24 0.78 -6.53
CA GLN A 162 7.71 -0.42 -5.90
C GLN A 162 7.57 -0.30 -4.38
N SER A 163 8.24 0.65 -3.72
CA SER A 163 8.14 0.90 -2.28
C SER A 163 6.96 1.81 -1.90
N ILE A 164 6.44 2.59 -2.87
CA ILE A 164 5.40 3.59 -2.67
C ILE A 164 4.14 2.92 -2.12
N PHE A 165 3.61 3.47 -1.02
CA PHE A 165 2.47 2.92 -0.30
C PHE A 165 2.64 1.48 0.19
N ARG A 166 3.84 0.89 0.16
CA ARG A 166 4.12 -0.45 0.69
C ARG A 166 5.00 -0.40 1.94
N SER A 167 5.83 0.62 2.07
CA SER A 167 6.69 0.86 3.23
C SER A 167 5.89 1.12 4.52
N ASN A 168 6.58 1.02 5.65
CA ASN A 168 6.05 1.48 6.94
C ASN A 168 6.19 3.01 7.03
N SER A 169 5.46 3.74 6.19
CA SER A 169 5.46 5.20 6.14
C SER A 169 4.22 5.80 6.82
N LEU A 170 4.34 7.07 7.24
CA LEU A 170 3.20 7.81 7.78
C LEU A 170 2.05 7.84 6.76
N ALA A 171 2.37 8.13 5.50
CA ALA A 171 1.40 8.18 4.41
C ALA A 171 0.64 6.85 4.32
N SER A 172 1.35 5.72 4.24
CA SER A 172 0.74 4.39 4.16
C SER A 172 -0.23 4.09 5.31
N LYS A 173 0.14 4.41 6.55
CA LYS A 173 -0.69 4.15 7.73
C LYS A 173 -1.89 5.10 7.80
N PHE A 174 -1.66 6.38 7.52
CA PHE A 174 -2.68 7.42 7.63
C PHE A 174 -3.74 7.25 6.53
N LEU A 175 -3.30 7.03 5.29
CA LEU A 175 -4.19 6.78 4.16
C LEU A 175 -5.05 5.54 4.41
N GLY A 176 -4.44 4.41 4.78
CA GLY A 176 -5.17 3.17 5.08
C GLY A 176 -6.23 3.37 6.16
N GLY A 177 -5.87 4.01 7.27
CA GLY A 177 -6.84 4.32 8.33
C GLY A 177 -7.95 5.26 7.88
N TYR A 178 -7.63 6.27 7.05
CA TYR A 178 -8.61 7.23 6.54
C TYR A 178 -9.62 6.56 5.61
N VAL A 179 -9.14 5.82 4.59
CA VAL A 179 -10.02 5.14 3.62
C VAL A 179 -10.87 4.06 4.25
N SER A 180 -10.33 3.32 5.22
CA SER A 180 -11.13 2.34 5.98
C SER A 180 -12.28 3.00 6.73
N LYS A 181 -12.13 4.25 7.21
CA LYS A 181 -13.22 4.96 7.90
C LYS A 181 -14.28 5.49 6.94
N VAL A 182 -13.86 6.20 5.90
CA VAL A 182 -14.82 6.83 4.96
C VAL A 182 -15.46 5.81 4.03
N GLY A 183 -14.75 4.74 3.71
CA GLY A 183 -15.17 3.72 2.76
C GLY A 183 -15.76 2.45 3.37
N LYS A 184 -15.88 2.36 4.71
CA LYS A 184 -16.46 1.21 5.42
C LYS A 184 -17.80 0.78 4.85
N GLY A 185 -18.71 1.74 4.66
CA GLY A 185 -20.07 1.47 4.14
C GLY A 185 -20.06 0.96 2.69
N TRP A 186 -19.17 1.50 1.86
CA TRP A 186 -19.00 1.04 0.49
C TRP A 186 -18.41 -0.37 0.44
N LEU A 187 -17.37 -0.68 1.23
CA LEU A 187 -16.81 -2.03 1.31
C LEU A 187 -17.85 -3.06 1.72
N LYS A 188 -18.70 -2.73 2.70
CA LYS A 188 -19.78 -3.62 3.13
C LYS A 188 -20.80 -3.88 2.01
N MET A 189 -21.12 -2.87 1.21
CA MET A 189 -22.04 -3.00 0.07
C MET A 189 -21.45 -3.83 -1.09
N VAL A 190 -20.15 -3.70 -1.33
CA VAL A 190 -19.44 -4.43 -2.40
C VAL A 190 -19.16 -5.87 -1.99
N LEU A 191 -18.52 -6.07 -0.83
CA LEU A 191 -17.99 -7.35 -0.39
C LEU A 191 -18.94 -8.13 0.52
N GLY A 192 -19.88 -7.46 1.19
CA GLY A 192 -20.66 -8.09 2.27
C GLY A 192 -21.51 -9.26 1.81
N GLY A 193 -22.15 -9.17 0.65
CA GLY A 193 -22.90 -10.28 0.06
C GLY A 193 -21.98 -11.46 -0.27
N LEU A 194 -20.91 -11.22 -1.02
CA LEU A 194 -19.94 -12.23 -1.41
C LEU A 194 -19.29 -12.94 -0.22
N LEU A 195 -18.94 -12.19 0.82
CA LEU A 195 -18.37 -12.76 2.05
C LEU A 195 -19.39 -13.60 2.80
N SER A 196 -20.67 -13.21 2.79
CA SER A 196 -21.72 -14.02 3.42
C SER A 196 -21.90 -15.34 2.67
N ASP A 197 -21.98 -15.27 1.33
CA ASP A 197 -22.08 -16.46 0.47
C ASP A 197 -20.88 -17.40 0.68
N LEU A 198 -19.66 -16.84 0.77
CA LEU A 198 -18.44 -17.60 1.00
C LEU A 198 -18.44 -18.30 2.38
N LEU A 199 -18.98 -17.65 3.40
CA LEU A 199 -19.05 -18.19 4.77
C LEU A 199 -20.17 -19.23 4.93
N ASP A 200 -21.24 -19.14 4.14
CA ASP A 200 -22.36 -20.08 4.18
C ASP A 200 -22.01 -21.42 3.53
N GLU A 201 -21.05 -21.47 2.59
CA GLU A 201 -20.57 -22.69 1.96
C GLU A 201 -19.67 -23.53 2.89
N LYS A 202 -20.28 -24.28 3.81
CA LYS A 202 -19.59 -25.12 4.82
C LYS A 202 -18.65 -26.19 4.27
N LEU A 203 -18.83 -26.61 3.01
CA LEU A 203 -18.03 -27.65 2.37
C LEU A 203 -16.96 -27.08 1.42
N LEU A 204 -16.90 -25.75 1.28
CA LEU A 204 -15.94 -25.11 0.40
C LEU A 204 -14.53 -25.21 0.99
N SER A 205 -13.61 -25.77 0.21
CA SER A 205 -12.18 -25.76 0.51
C SER A 205 -11.45 -25.02 -0.61
N LEU A 206 -10.75 -23.95 -0.24
CA LEU A 206 -9.90 -23.18 -1.16
C LEU A 206 -8.40 -23.42 -0.92
N GLU A 207 -8.05 -24.46 -0.15
CA GLU A 207 -6.66 -24.80 0.17
C GLU A 207 -6.00 -25.51 -1.03
N ILE A 208 -4.86 -24.96 -1.47
CA ILE A 208 -4.12 -25.44 -2.65
C ILE A 208 -2.77 -26.05 -2.23
N ASP A 209 -2.30 -25.77 -1.01
CA ASP A 209 -1.04 -26.33 -0.51
C ASP A 209 -1.18 -27.84 -0.26
N GLU A 210 -0.54 -28.64 -1.12
CA GLU A 210 -0.51 -30.10 -1.02
C GLU A 210 -0.07 -30.60 0.37
N ALA A 211 0.84 -29.89 1.05
CA ALA A 211 1.33 -30.28 2.36
C ALA A 211 0.26 -30.08 3.46
N ARG A 212 -0.55 -29.02 3.34
CA ARG A 212 -1.70 -28.78 4.24
C ARG A 212 -2.84 -29.74 3.95
N LEU A 213 -3.16 -29.97 2.67
CA LEU A 213 -4.17 -30.95 2.26
C LEU A 213 -3.83 -32.36 2.75
N LYS A 214 -2.56 -32.77 2.65
CA LYS A 214 -2.10 -34.06 3.19
C LYS A 214 -2.24 -34.15 4.71
N ARG A 215 -2.03 -33.05 5.42
CA ARG A 215 -2.18 -33.01 6.89
C ARG A 215 -3.63 -33.22 7.31
N GLN A 216 -4.57 -32.65 6.55
CA GLN A 216 -6.01 -32.76 6.77
C GLN A 216 -6.58 -34.11 6.29
N ASN A 217 -6.04 -34.65 5.19
CA ASN A 217 -6.51 -35.88 4.54
C ASN A 217 -5.39 -36.92 4.45
N ARG A 218 -4.99 -37.46 5.59
CA ARG A 218 -3.82 -38.36 5.70
C ARG A 218 -3.96 -39.68 4.95
N GLU A 219 -5.19 -40.10 4.68
CA GLU A 219 -5.51 -41.37 4.05
C GLU A 219 -5.54 -41.31 2.51
N LEU A 220 -5.51 -40.10 1.94
CA LEU A 220 -5.56 -39.94 0.49
C LEU A 220 -4.20 -40.23 -0.17
N THR A 221 -4.27 -40.79 -1.37
CA THR A 221 -3.10 -40.97 -2.23
C THR A 221 -2.58 -39.61 -2.72
N LYS A 222 -1.33 -39.58 -3.17
CA LYS A 222 -0.72 -38.35 -3.69
C LYS A 222 -1.46 -37.82 -4.92
N GLU A 223 -1.99 -38.71 -5.74
CA GLU A 223 -2.76 -38.41 -6.94
C GLU A 223 -4.10 -37.78 -6.56
N ALA A 224 -4.82 -38.37 -5.60
CA ALA A 224 -6.09 -37.80 -5.10
C ALA A 224 -5.91 -36.42 -4.45
N LEU A 225 -4.81 -36.19 -3.73
CA LEU A 225 -4.47 -34.87 -3.18
C LEU A 225 -4.22 -33.83 -4.27
N LYS A 226 -3.55 -34.21 -5.37
CA LYS A 226 -3.32 -33.32 -6.51
C LYS A 226 -4.61 -32.98 -7.25
N ASP A 227 -5.48 -33.96 -7.43
CA ASP A 227 -6.77 -33.71 -8.07
C ASP A 227 -7.67 -32.83 -7.21
N MET A 228 -7.64 -33.02 -5.88
CA MET A 228 -8.29 -32.12 -4.93
C MET A 228 -7.70 -30.70 -4.97
N ALA A 229 -6.37 -30.56 -4.97
CA ALA A 229 -5.71 -29.25 -5.07
C ALA A 229 -6.08 -28.52 -6.38
N ARG A 230 -6.17 -29.25 -7.50
CA ARG A 230 -6.61 -28.71 -8.79
C ARG A 230 -8.07 -28.24 -8.74
N GLU A 231 -8.95 -29.00 -8.11
CA GLU A 231 -10.35 -28.60 -7.98
C GLU A 231 -10.49 -27.38 -7.06
N ASN A 232 -9.82 -27.37 -5.91
CA ASN A 232 -9.79 -26.21 -5.02
C ASN A 232 -9.20 -24.97 -5.71
N ALA A 233 -8.21 -25.14 -6.59
CA ALA A 233 -7.66 -24.03 -7.39
C ALA A 233 -8.68 -23.45 -8.36
N LYS A 234 -9.50 -24.28 -9.03
CA LYS A 234 -10.60 -23.79 -9.88
C LYS A 234 -11.66 -23.07 -9.06
N GLN A 235 -12.01 -23.60 -7.89
CA GLN A 235 -12.95 -22.93 -6.99
C GLN A 235 -12.39 -21.58 -6.51
N LEU A 236 -11.09 -21.51 -6.18
CA LEU A 236 -10.44 -20.26 -5.81
C LEU A 236 -10.47 -19.25 -6.96
N GLU A 237 -10.19 -19.69 -8.19
CA GLU A 237 -10.26 -18.86 -9.39
C GLU A 237 -11.68 -18.31 -9.60
N LEU A 238 -12.70 -19.18 -9.54
CA LEU A 238 -14.11 -18.80 -9.66
C LEU A 238 -14.52 -17.77 -8.61
N TRP A 239 -14.14 -17.99 -7.34
CA TRP A 239 -14.44 -17.03 -6.28
C TRP A 239 -13.69 -15.72 -6.50
N THR A 240 -12.42 -15.77 -6.89
CA THR A 240 -11.62 -14.57 -7.17
C THR A 240 -12.24 -13.76 -8.31
N GLU A 241 -12.69 -14.41 -9.38
CA GLU A 241 -13.39 -13.79 -10.50
C GLU A 241 -14.68 -13.09 -10.01
N ARG A 242 -15.50 -13.76 -9.20
CA ARG A 242 -16.71 -13.15 -8.59
C ARG A 242 -16.39 -11.90 -7.77
N PHE A 243 -15.30 -11.93 -6.99
CA PHE A 243 -14.85 -10.76 -6.23
C PHE A 243 -14.45 -9.61 -7.17
N LEU A 244 -13.67 -9.89 -8.21
CA LEU A 244 -13.22 -8.88 -9.17
C LEU A 244 -14.38 -8.29 -9.96
N ASP A 245 -15.28 -9.13 -10.47
CA ASP A 245 -16.47 -8.71 -11.21
C ASP A 245 -17.33 -7.77 -10.38
N ARG A 246 -17.55 -8.10 -9.11
CA ARG A 246 -18.33 -7.27 -8.19
C ARG A 246 -17.64 -5.95 -7.87
N ILE A 247 -16.32 -5.93 -7.70
CA ILE A 247 -15.55 -4.70 -7.47
C ILE A 247 -15.57 -3.79 -8.71
N MET A 248 -15.49 -4.39 -9.91
CA MET A 248 -15.42 -3.70 -11.20
C MET A 248 -16.78 -3.36 -11.80
N GLU A 249 -17.88 -3.80 -11.17
CA GLU A 249 -19.23 -3.48 -11.59
C GLU A 249 -19.44 -1.96 -11.63
N LYS A 250 -19.99 -1.47 -12.74
CA LYS A 250 -20.16 -0.02 -12.98
C LYS A 250 -20.89 0.67 -11.82
N ASP A 251 -21.94 0.07 -11.30
CA ASP A 251 -22.72 0.61 -10.19
C ASP A 251 -21.88 0.74 -8.91
N MET A 252 -20.93 -0.18 -8.68
CA MET A 252 -20.05 -0.12 -7.51
C MET A 252 -18.98 0.95 -7.69
N ILE A 253 -18.47 1.12 -8.90
CA ILE A 253 -17.53 2.21 -9.25
C ILE A 253 -18.22 3.57 -9.07
N ASP A 254 -19.44 3.74 -9.57
CA ASP A 254 -20.20 4.99 -9.50
C ASP A 254 -20.58 5.37 -8.05
N ARG A 255 -20.74 4.37 -7.17
CA ARG A 255 -21.04 4.56 -5.73
C ARG A 255 -19.80 4.69 -4.86
N MET A 256 -18.59 4.67 -5.43
CA MET A 256 -17.35 4.80 -4.66
C MET A 256 -17.34 6.13 -3.88
N PRO A 257 -16.91 6.14 -2.60
CA PRO A 257 -16.84 7.36 -1.80
C PRO A 257 -16.00 8.42 -2.49
N SER A 258 -16.52 9.65 -2.54
CA SER A 258 -15.89 10.78 -3.25
C SER A 258 -14.46 11.06 -2.78
N GLU A 259 -14.17 10.81 -1.51
CA GLU A 259 -12.88 11.01 -0.87
C GLU A 259 -11.84 10.01 -1.35
N VAL A 260 -12.26 8.75 -1.55
CA VAL A 260 -11.40 7.70 -2.11
C VAL A 260 -11.13 8.02 -3.58
N PHE A 261 -12.18 8.36 -4.33
CA PHE A 261 -12.07 8.73 -5.73
C PHE A 261 -11.16 9.94 -5.95
N LEU A 262 -11.31 10.98 -5.10
CA LEU A 262 -10.48 12.18 -5.15
C LEU A 262 -9.00 11.88 -4.85
N ALA A 263 -8.72 10.99 -3.89
CA ALA A 263 -7.36 10.52 -3.64
C ALA A 263 -6.78 9.78 -4.84
N CYS A 264 -7.56 8.91 -5.51
CA CYS A 264 -7.14 8.23 -6.74
C CYS A 264 -6.83 9.21 -7.88
N LYS A 265 -7.70 10.21 -8.09
CA LYS A 265 -7.48 11.26 -9.09
C LYS A 265 -6.21 12.05 -8.80
N TYR A 266 -5.95 12.36 -7.54
CA TYR A 266 -4.75 13.08 -7.13
C TYR A 266 -3.48 12.23 -7.30
N ILE A 267 -3.54 10.94 -6.95
CA ILE A 267 -2.45 9.99 -7.22
C ILE A 267 -2.15 9.97 -8.72
N SER A 268 -3.17 9.82 -9.58
CA SER A 268 -3.03 9.82 -11.04
C SER A 268 -2.29 11.05 -11.55
N GLN A 269 -2.72 12.24 -11.14
CA GLN A 269 -2.11 13.49 -11.59
C GLN A 269 -0.63 13.59 -11.24
N ILE A 270 -0.26 13.17 -10.02
CA ILE A 270 1.13 13.24 -9.57
C ILE A 270 1.94 12.12 -10.22
N SER A 271 1.43 10.89 -10.29
CA SER A 271 2.13 9.77 -10.92
C SER A 271 2.41 10.05 -12.39
N ASP A 272 1.45 10.63 -13.12
CA ASP A 272 1.64 11.06 -14.51
C ASP A 272 2.74 12.12 -14.62
N SER A 273 2.75 13.12 -13.73
CA SER A 273 3.79 14.17 -13.71
C SER A 273 5.19 13.62 -13.41
N LEU A 274 5.28 12.57 -12.60
CA LEU A 274 6.52 11.89 -12.24
C LEU A 274 6.87 10.74 -13.18
N ARG A 275 6.07 10.50 -14.24
CA ARG A 275 6.22 9.39 -15.19
C ARG A 275 6.26 8.01 -14.51
N LEU A 276 5.47 7.86 -13.46
CA LEU A 276 5.25 6.59 -12.77
C LEU A 276 4.11 5.81 -13.42
N ASP A 277 4.07 4.50 -13.19
CA ASP A 277 2.96 3.65 -13.64
C ASP A 277 1.70 3.94 -12.80
N THR A 278 0.83 4.79 -13.35
CA THR A 278 -0.39 5.27 -12.71
C THR A 278 -1.33 4.15 -12.27
N PRO A 279 -1.70 3.17 -13.12
CA PRO A 279 -2.48 2.00 -12.69
C PRO A 279 -1.88 1.28 -11.49
N VAL A 280 -0.56 1.09 -11.45
CA VAL A 280 0.12 0.43 -10.32
C VAL A 280 0.04 1.28 -9.05
N MET A 281 0.18 2.61 -9.14
CA MET A 281 0.08 3.50 -7.99
C MET A 281 -1.34 3.54 -7.41
N ILE A 282 -2.36 3.61 -8.27
CA ILE A 282 -3.75 3.55 -7.84
C ILE A 282 -4.06 2.18 -7.22
N GLY A 283 -3.59 1.08 -7.83
CA GLY A 283 -3.75 -0.27 -7.27
C GLY A 283 -3.06 -0.45 -5.91
N ALA A 284 -1.86 0.11 -5.73
CA ALA A 284 -1.14 0.10 -4.45
C ALA A 284 -1.89 0.87 -3.35
N PHE A 285 -2.74 1.83 -3.71
CA PHE A 285 -3.62 2.51 -2.78
C PHE A 285 -4.94 1.76 -2.59
N VAL A 286 -5.73 1.59 -3.66
CA VAL A 286 -7.10 1.06 -3.59
C VAL A 286 -7.12 -0.43 -3.25
N MET A 287 -6.38 -1.26 -3.98
CA MET A 287 -6.41 -2.71 -3.72
C MET A 287 -5.68 -3.03 -2.43
N LEU A 288 -4.42 -2.58 -2.30
CA LEU A 288 -3.58 -3.02 -1.18
C LEU A 288 -3.93 -2.36 0.16
N ARG A 289 -4.37 -1.10 0.20
CA ARG A 289 -4.62 -0.37 1.45
C ARG A 289 -6.09 -0.25 1.82
N PHE A 290 -7.01 -0.55 0.91
CA PHE A 290 -8.43 -0.40 1.15
C PHE A 290 -9.22 -1.71 0.96
N ILE A 291 -9.20 -2.30 -0.23
CA ILE A 291 -10.03 -3.49 -0.54
C ILE A 291 -9.47 -4.75 0.11
N ASN A 292 -8.18 -5.07 -0.05
CA ASN A 292 -7.58 -6.31 0.45
C ASN A 292 -7.64 -6.43 1.99
N PRO A 293 -7.38 -5.37 2.78
CA PRO A 293 -7.64 -5.42 4.22
C PRO A 293 -9.10 -5.73 4.54
N GLY A 294 -10.03 -5.25 3.69
CA GLY A 294 -11.44 -5.60 3.79
C GLY A 294 -11.68 -7.10 3.59
N VAL A 295 -11.16 -7.67 2.52
CA VAL A 295 -11.31 -9.11 2.25
C VAL A 295 -10.67 -9.98 3.35
N ALA A 296 -9.47 -9.61 3.82
CA ALA A 296 -8.72 -10.39 4.79
C ALA A 296 -9.30 -10.33 6.21
N THR A 297 -9.93 -9.21 6.58
CA THR A 297 -10.49 -8.98 7.92
C THR A 297 -11.88 -8.34 7.83
N PRO A 298 -12.91 -9.16 7.53
CA PRO A 298 -14.26 -8.66 7.27
C PRO A 298 -14.91 -8.01 8.50
N GLU A 299 -14.48 -8.40 9.69
CA GLU A 299 -14.96 -7.94 11.00
C GLU A 299 -14.74 -6.44 11.23
N ILE A 300 -13.84 -5.83 10.46
CA ILE A 300 -13.45 -4.44 10.61
C ILE A 300 -14.48 -3.48 9.96
N PHE A 301 -15.37 -3.94 9.06
CA PHE A 301 -16.40 -3.13 8.39
C PHE A 301 -17.86 -3.54 8.65
#